data_AF-A0A3Q8UTH9-F1
#
_entry.id   AF-A0A3Q8UTH9-F1
#
_cell.length_a   1.000
_cell.length_b   1.000
_cell.length_c   1.000
_cell.angle_alpha   90.00
_cell.angle_beta   90.00
_cell.angle_gamma   90.00
#
_symmetry.space_group_name_H-M   'P 1'
#
loop_
_entity.id
_entity.type
_entity.pdbx_description
1 polymer ?
#
loop_
_entity_poly.entity_id
_entity_poly.type
_entity_poly.pdbx_seq_one_letter_code
_entity_poly.pdbx_strand_id
1 'polypeptide(L)'
;MKHLLIRSGKSPFHVPTTTEVIQQDLIGTNSGNLLFSDAVHKLLLTPDTDVTSNGIKTDYSKERAARINEEYDAFVVPLANAFRPSFEASLNRLTRLIEQLTIPVVVIGVGAQVAADYDTERLKAIEPSVKKFMKAVLKRSASVGVRGELTAGYLNDLGFKDVDIIGCPSMFLHGDTFPAIRTIDAGITDASRIAINVSPDAARVGPIAEIARRAYERFDDLVYYAQNLTDAELLFWGDTSVEKGLNPELPTAGAHGLLRDDKTRVPTDPYGWMAELRERDFAFGTRIHGNIAALLAGTPAVVLVHDSRTLELCRYFGIPHEMLADQPADMDPAKVYENADFSGLHTGHQERWDRFVRFLDRNDLKNTYTHGDGGAAFEKRMADLDLPPSIRMWDGSDDGAYAYRFAWLHERADIARKRLDGAVRRATELKERNDELAGEVERLEKRLSGLERRVAAMDKRPMARLGGVFKGRGGRG
;
A
#
# COMPACT_ATOMS: atom_id res chain seq x y z
N MET A 1 13.23 -26.51 16.34
CA MET A 1 12.15 -25.65 15.83
C MET A 1 12.81 -24.50 15.09
N LYS A 2 12.47 -24.25 13.82
CA LYS A 2 12.94 -23.09 13.05
C LYS A 2 12.06 -21.88 13.38
N HIS A 3 12.64 -20.73 13.68
CA HIS A 3 11.93 -19.49 13.96
C HIS A 3 11.94 -18.59 12.73
N LEU A 4 10.77 -18.37 12.13
CA LEU A 4 10.61 -17.58 10.92
C LEU A 4 10.05 -16.21 11.26
N LEU A 5 10.72 -15.15 10.81
CA LEU A 5 10.20 -13.80 10.87
C LEU A 5 9.45 -13.49 9.58
N ILE A 6 8.24 -12.93 9.66
CA ILE A 6 7.46 -12.51 8.50
C ILE A 6 7.24 -11.01 8.51
N ARG A 7 7.33 -10.39 7.32
CA ARG A 7 6.85 -9.03 7.09
C ARG A 7 5.31 -8.99 7.09
N SER A 8 4.71 -8.67 8.23
CA SER A 8 3.26 -8.57 8.39
C SER A 8 2.86 -7.61 9.51
N GLY A 9 1.62 -7.12 9.47
CA GLY A 9 1.11 -6.15 10.44
C GLY A 9 0.82 -6.72 11.80
N LYS A 10 0.15 -7.87 11.81
CA LYS A 10 -0.20 -8.64 13.00
C LYS A 10 0.09 -10.12 12.78
N SER A 11 0.05 -10.92 13.84
CA SER A 11 -0.12 -12.37 13.70
C SER A 11 -1.58 -12.64 13.36
N PRO A 12 -1.90 -13.68 12.55
CA PRO A 12 -3.29 -14.10 12.36
C PRO A 12 -4.01 -14.41 13.69
N PHE A 13 -3.24 -14.84 14.69
CA PHE A 13 -3.74 -15.19 16.02
C PHE A 13 -3.82 -14.01 17.00
N HIS A 14 -3.39 -12.82 16.59
CA HIS A 14 -3.60 -11.60 17.34
C HIS A 14 -4.93 -10.99 16.91
N VAL A 15 -5.83 -10.80 17.87
CA VAL A 15 -7.16 -10.21 17.68
C VAL A 15 -7.14 -8.78 18.23
N PRO A 16 -6.72 -7.79 17.43
CA PRO A 16 -6.60 -6.41 17.89
C PRO A 16 -7.97 -5.76 18.03
N THR A 17 -8.07 -4.76 18.90
CA THR A 17 -9.24 -3.86 18.93
C THR A 17 -9.24 -2.96 17.69
N THR A 18 -10.41 -2.42 17.32
CA THR A 18 -10.51 -1.41 16.25
C THR A 18 -9.56 -0.22 16.47
N THR A 19 -9.43 0.22 17.73
CA THR A 19 -8.54 1.32 18.10
C THR A 19 -7.08 0.97 17.85
N GLU A 20 -6.66 -0.26 18.16
CA GLU A 20 -5.30 -0.74 17.91
C GLU A 20 -5.01 -0.82 16.40
N VAL A 21 -5.93 -1.38 15.61
CA VAL A 21 -5.81 -1.46 14.15
C VAL A 21 -5.57 -0.10 13.53
N ILE A 22 -6.37 0.90 13.93
CA ILE A 22 -6.28 2.26 13.40
C ILE A 22 -4.98 2.94 13.84
N GLN A 23 -4.62 2.86 15.12
CA GLN A 23 -3.44 3.56 15.64
C GLN A 23 -2.12 3.01 15.11
N GLN A 24 -2.02 1.68 15.04
CA GLN A 24 -0.77 1.00 14.68
C GLN A 24 -0.69 0.70 13.19
N ASP A 25 -1.75 0.96 12.43
CA ASP A 25 -1.89 0.58 11.03
C ASP A 25 -1.62 -0.91 10.81
N LEU A 26 -2.33 -1.77 11.55
CA LEU A 26 -2.10 -3.22 11.50
C LEU A 26 -2.49 -3.85 10.15
N ILE A 27 -3.27 -3.13 9.32
CA ILE A 27 -3.63 -3.53 7.95
C ILE A 27 -2.64 -3.04 6.89
N GLY A 28 -1.67 -2.19 7.24
CA GLY A 28 -0.63 -1.72 6.32
C GLY A 28 -1.17 -0.81 5.23
N THR A 29 -2.04 0.10 5.65
CA THR A 29 -2.87 1.03 4.89
C THR A 29 -3.93 0.38 4.02
N ASN A 30 -3.93 -0.95 3.88
CA ASN A 30 -4.90 -1.66 3.06
C ASN A 30 -5.24 -3.08 3.58
N SER A 31 -6.50 -3.38 3.90
CA SER A 31 -6.95 -4.69 4.40
C SER A 31 -6.55 -5.88 3.51
N GLY A 32 -6.39 -5.65 2.19
CA GLY A 32 -5.92 -6.67 1.27
C GLY A 32 -4.51 -7.19 1.57
N ASN A 33 -3.71 -6.44 2.33
CA ASN A 33 -2.39 -6.91 2.76
C ASN A 33 -2.46 -8.07 3.74
N LEU A 34 -3.52 -8.12 4.55
CA LEU A 34 -3.70 -9.18 5.53
C LEU A 34 -3.91 -10.54 4.84
N LEU A 35 -4.61 -10.59 3.70
CA LEU A 35 -4.84 -11.84 2.97
C LEU A 35 -3.54 -12.55 2.60
N PHE A 36 -2.59 -11.82 2.02
CA PHE A 36 -1.34 -12.44 1.59
C PHE A 36 -0.35 -12.61 2.74
N SER A 37 -0.39 -11.78 3.79
CA SER A 37 0.46 -12.01 4.96
C SER A 37 -0.01 -13.22 5.76
N ASP A 38 -1.32 -13.34 6.00
CA ASP A 38 -1.89 -14.41 6.82
C ASP A 38 -1.82 -15.75 6.08
N ALA A 39 -1.97 -15.73 4.75
CA ALA A 39 -1.69 -16.92 3.94
C ALA A 39 -0.24 -17.37 4.08
N VAL A 40 0.75 -16.47 4.04
CA VAL A 40 2.16 -16.86 4.24
C VAL A 40 2.41 -17.33 5.67
N HIS A 41 1.77 -16.74 6.68
CA HIS A 41 1.80 -17.25 8.06
C HIS A 41 1.31 -18.70 8.12
N LYS A 42 0.13 -18.98 7.57
CA LYS A 42 -0.42 -20.34 7.51
C LYS A 42 0.49 -21.30 6.75
N LEU A 43 0.93 -20.89 5.55
CA LEU A 43 1.76 -21.71 4.68
C LEU A 43 3.06 -22.14 5.36
N LEU A 44 3.67 -21.27 6.16
CA LEU A 44 4.96 -21.53 6.80
C LEU A 44 4.84 -22.12 8.22
N LEU A 45 3.62 -22.28 8.75
CA LEU A 45 3.40 -22.90 10.06
C LEU A 45 3.34 -24.43 9.92
N THR A 46 4.37 -25.11 10.42
CA THR A 46 4.55 -26.57 10.41
C THR A 46 4.83 -27.04 11.84
N PRO A 47 4.79 -28.36 12.13
CA PRO A 47 5.16 -28.87 13.46
C PRO A 47 6.56 -28.45 13.94
N ASP A 48 7.47 -28.16 13.01
CA ASP A 48 8.86 -27.80 13.30
C ASP A 48 9.16 -26.30 13.12
N THR A 49 8.18 -25.46 12.79
CA THR A 49 8.37 -24.02 12.56
C THR A 49 7.47 -23.18 13.46
N ASP A 50 8.03 -22.10 13.99
CA ASP A 50 7.27 -21.02 14.61
C ASP A 50 7.36 -19.77 13.73
N VAL A 51 6.29 -18.99 13.69
CA VAL A 51 6.12 -17.91 12.73
C VAL A 51 5.70 -16.63 13.44
N THR A 52 6.55 -15.61 13.34
CA THR A 52 6.40 -14.35 14.08
C THR A 52 6.28 -13.16 13.13
N SER A 53 5.34 -12.27 13.42
CA SER A 53 5.17 -11.01 12.69
C SER A 53 6.19 -9.96 13.14
N ASN A 54 6.80 -9.25 12.21
CA ASN A 54 7.77 -8.19 12.52
C ASN A 54 7.16 -6.79 12.72
N GLY A 55 5.85 -6.64 12.45
CA GLY A 55 5.17 -5.36 12.33
C GLY A 55 5.37 -4.70 10.96
N ILE A 56 4.38 -3.96 10.47
CA ILE A 56 4.43 -3.35 9.12
C ILE A 56 5.58 -2.34 8.94
N LYS A 57 5.94 -1.62 10.01
CA LYS A 57 6.98 -0.60 9.97
C LYS A 57 8.36 -1.25 9.97
N THR A 58 9.14 -0.97 8.93
CA THR A 58 10.54 -1.41 8.86
C THR A 58 11.41 -0.58 9.80
N ASP A 59 11.82 -1.20 10.91
CA ASP A 59 12.93 -0.74 11.74
C ASP A 59 14.25 -1.33 11.20
N TYR A 60 15.13 -0.45 10.71
CA TYR A 60 16.44 -0.79 10.16
C TYR A 60 17.60 -0.42 11.11
N SER A 61 17.32 -0.22 12.40
CA SER A 61 18.32 0.00 13.45
C SER A 61 19.28 -1.20 13.56
N LYS A 62 20.51 -0.94 14.01
CA LYS A 62 21.52 -2.00 14.18
C LYS A 62 21.08 -3.00 15.24
N GLU A 63 20.45 -2.51 16.29
CA GLU A 63 19.93 -3.28 17.41
C GLU A 63 18.83 -4.24 16.95
N ARG A 64 17.92 -3.77 16.09
CA ARG A 64 16.89 -4.63 15.50
C ARG A 64 17.49 -5.66 14.54
N ALA A 65 18.42 -5.26 13.68
CA ALA A 65 19.07 -6.20 12.76
C ALA A 65 19.86 -7.29 13.51
N ALA A 66 20.60 -6.93 14.57
CA ALA A 66 21.33 -7.87 15.41
C ALA A 66 20.39 -8.88 16.07
N ARG A 67 19.29 -8.41 16.67
CA ARG A 67 18.25 -9.28 17.24
C ARG A 67 17.64 -10.21 16.20
N ILE A 68 17.35 -9.72 14.99
CA ILE A 68 16.79 -10.58 13.93
C ILE A 68 17.77 -11.70 13.57
N ASN A 69 19.07 -11.39 13.47
CA ASN A 69 20.09 -12.39 13.15
C ASN A 69 20.31 -13.42 14.27
N GLU A 70 20.04 -13.06 15.52
CA GLU A 70 20.19 -13.93 16.68
C GLU A 70 18.95 -14.81 16.92
N GLU A 71 17.75 -14.26 16.75
CA GLU A 71 16.48 -14.89 17.15
C GLU A 71 15.82 -15.72 16.04
N TYR A 72 16.12 -15.48 14.75
CA TYR A 72 15.39 -16.07 13.63
C TYR A 72 16.29 -16.80 12.63
N ASP A 73 15.76 -17.85 12.03
CA ASP A 73 16.44 -18.66 11.01
C ASP A 73 16.25 -18.12 9.59
N ALA A 74 15.18 -17.37 9.33
CA ALA A 74 14.94 -16.68 8.06
C ALA A 74 13.98 -15.50 8.22
N PHE A 75 14.09 -14.52 7.33
CA PHE A 75 13.15 -13.42 7.20
C PHE A 75 12.38 -13.51 5.87
N VAL A 76 11.09 -13.81 5.95
CA VAL A 76 10.20 -13.93 4.81
C VAL A 76 9.45 -12.62 4.60
N VAL A 77 9.45 -12.12 3.38
CA VAL A 77 8.94 -10.79 3.04
C VAL A 77 7.83 -10.89 1.99
N PRO A 78 6.57 -11.10 2.42
CA PRO A 78 5.43 -10.94 1.54
C PRO A 78 5.33 -9.49 1.08
N LEU A 79 5.28 -9.30 -0.23
CA LEU A 79 5.05 -8.01 -0.85
C LEU A 79 3.82 -8.09 -1.76
N ALA A 80 3.40 -6.93 -2.24
CA ALA A 80 2.45 -6.81 -3.33
C ALA A 80 3.11 -5.92 -4.39
N ASN A 81 2.53 -4.77 -4.68
CA ASN A 81 3.00 -3.78 -5.64
C ASN A 81 4.16 -2.89 -5.14
N ALA A 82 5.24 -3.49 -4.63
CA ALA A 82 6.33 -2.74 -4.00
C ALA A 82 7.16 -1.91 -4.99
N PHE A 83 7.20 -2.27 -6.28
CA PHE A 83 7.90 -1.46 -7.29
C PHE A 83 6.96 -0.40 -7.86
N ARG A 84 6.85 0.69 -7.11
CA ARG A 84 6.11 1.90 -7.48
C ARG A 84 6.73 3.13 -6.80
N PRO A 85 6.64 4.33 -7.40
CA PRO A 85 7.24 5.55 -6.83
C PRO A 85 6.83 5.85 -5.39
N SER A 86 5.55 5.70 -5.05
CA SER A 86 5.05 5.99 -3.70
C SER A 86 5.56 5.03 -2.61
N PHE A 87 6.16 3.89 -2.98
CA PHE A 87 6.71 2.92 -2.04
C PHE A 87 8.24 2.96 -1.93
N GLU A 88 8.92 3.76 -2.75
CA GLU A 88 10.38 3.78 -2.84
C GLU A 88 11.05 4.02 -1.48
N ALA A 89 10.53 4.94 -0.66
CA ALA A 89 11.06 5.21 0.66
C ALA A 89 10.99 3.98 1.60
N SER A 90 9.89 3.22 1.53
CA SER A 90 9.73 1.96 2.27
C SER A 90 10.64 0.88 1.74
N LEU A 91 10.76 0.76 0.41
CA LEU A 91 11.68 -0.16 -0.25
C LEU A 91 13.12 0.10 0.20
N ASN A 92 13.55 1.36 0.24
CA ASN A 92 14.89 1.75 0.68
C ASN A 92 15.16 1.44 2.15
N ARG A 93 14.18 1.62 3.05
CA ARG A 93 14.31 1.20 4.45
C ARG A 93 14.46 -0.32 4.56
N LEU A 94 13.66 -1.06 3.81
CA LEU A 94 13.72 -2.53 3.77
C LEU A 94 15.07 -3.01 3.24
N THR A 95 15.58 -2.43 2.16
CA THR A 95 16.92 -2.72 1.63
C THR A 95 17.99 -2.51 2.71
N ARG A 96 17.95 -1.39 3.44
CA ARG A 96 18.92 -1.11 4.52
C ARG A 96 18.88 -2.13 5.65
N LEU A 97 17.70 -2.65 6.00
CA LEU A 97 17.58 -3.74 6.96
C LEU A 97 18.22 -5.02 6.40
N ILE A 98 17.84 -5.42 5.18
CA ILE A 98 18.31 -6.65 4.52
C ILE A 98 19.84 -6.68 4.38
N GLU A 99 20.47 -5.54 4.03
CA GLU A 99 21.92 -5.41 3.93
C GLU A 99 22.66 -5.74 5.24
N GLN A 100 21.99 -5.62 6.39
CA GLN A 100 22.52 -5.91 7.73
C GLN A 100 22.22 -7.35 8.21
N LEU A 101 21.29 -8.06 7.56
CA LEU A 101 20.93 -9.42 7.97
C LEU A 101 21.95 -10.43 7.47
N THR A 102 22.24 -11.45 8.29
CA THR A 102 23.11 -12.59 7.96
C THR A 102 22.34 -13.85 7.63
N ILE A 103 21.04 -13.87 7.95
CA ILE A 103 20.11 -14.98 7.70
C ILE A 103 19.53 -14.91 6.28
N PRO A 104 18.94 -16.01 5.77
CA PRO A 104 18.16 -15.99 4.54
C PRO A 104 17.05 -14.93 4.55
N VAL A 105 16.82 -14.30 3.40
CA VAL A 105 15.74 -13.32 3.21
C VAL A 105 14.97 -13.65 1.95
N VAL A 106 13.73 -14.12 2.08
CA VAL A 106 12.95 -14.64 0.96
C VAL A 106 11.79 -13.70 0.64
N VAL A 107 11.82 -13.08 -0.54
CA VAL A 107 10.73 -12.20 -1.00
C VAL A 107 9.67 -13.01 -1.73
N ILE A 108 8.43 -12.91 -1.27
CA ILE A 108 7.30 -13.69 -1.79
C ILE A 108 6.29 -12.75 -2.44
N GLY A 109 6.12 -12.90 -3.76
CA GLY A 109 5.07 -12.25 -4.55
C GLY A 109 5.25 -10.74 -4.66
N VAL A 110 6.41 -10.25 -5.08
CA VAL A 110 6.57 -8.81 -5.39
C VAL A 110 6.06 -8.48 -6.80
N GLY A 111 5.52 -7.28 -6.99
CA GLY A 111 4.90 -6.81 -8.21
C GLY A 111 5.33 -5.38 -8.57
N ALA A 112 5.44 -5.11 -9.87
CA ALA A 112 5.55 -3.77 -10.42
C ALA A 112 4.17 -3.16 -10.67
N GLN A 113 4.05 -1.84 -10.51
CA GLN A 113 2.79 -1.13 -10.78
C GLN A 113 3.00 -0.04 -11.81
N VAL A 114 2.38 -0.26 -12.97
CA VAL A 114 2.35 0.64 -14.13
C VAL A 114 0.90 0.79 -14.64
N ALA A 115 0.68 1.62 -15.66
CA ALA A 115 -0.62 1.67 -16.33
C ALA A 115 -0.94 0.32 -17.01
N ALA A 116 -2.20 0.09 -17.39
CA ALA A 116 -2.64 -1.20 -17.93
C ALA A 116 -1.99 -1.57 -19.27
N ASP A 117 -1.48 -0.59 -20.00
CA ASP A 117 -0.67 -0.72 -21.23
C ASP A 117 0.79 -1.14 -20.96
N TYR A 118 1.17 -1.30 -19.69
CA TYR A 118 2.52 -1.65 -19.23
C TYR A 118 3.61 -0.61 -19.54
N ASP A 119 3.26 0.68 -19.59
CA ASP A 119 4.29 1.73 -19.67
C ASP A 119 5.15 1.80 -18.39
N THR A 120 6.38 1.31 -18.49
CA THR A 120 7.38 1.29 -17.40
C THR A 120 8.16 2.60 -17.26
N GLU A 121 7.91 3.64 -18.07
CA GLU A 121 8.62 4.93 -17.98
C GLU A 121 8.60 5.50 -16.55
N ARG A 122 7.46 5.38 -15.87
CA ARG A 122 7.30 5.87 -14.49
C ARG A 122 8.16 5.12 -13.46
N LEU A 123 8.64 3.92 -13.79
CA LEU A 123 9.51 3.13 -12.94
C LEU A 123 11.00 3.47 -13.11
N LYS A 124 11.39 4.14 -14.20
CA LYS A 124 12.80 4.50 -14.46
C LYS A 124 13.43 5.27 -13.30
N ALA A 125 12.68 6.20 -12.71
CA ALA A 125 13.14 7.02 -11.59
C ALA A 125 13.51 6.18 -10.35
N ILE A 126 12.86 5.03 -10.15
CA ILE A 126 13.08 4.16 -8.98
C ILE A 126 13.96 2.94 -9.27
N GLU A 127 14.36 2.71 -10.53
CA GLU A 127 15.22 1.59 -10.89
C GLU A 127 16.49 1.47 -10.05
N PRO A 128 17.19 2.56 -9.65
CA PRO A 128 18.34 2.44 -8.75
C PRO A 128 17.96 1.79 -7.41
N SER A 129 16.83 2.18 -6.83
CA SER A 129 16.29 1.62 -5.58
C SER A 129 15.85 0.16 -5.77
N VAL A 130 15.21 -0.18 -6.89
CA VAL A 130 14.83 -1.56 -7.25
C VAL A 130 16.06 -2.45 -7.43
N LYS A 131 17.05 -2.01 -8.20
CA LYS A 131 18.32 -2.73 -8.42
C LYS A 131 19.05 -2.98 -7.10
N LYS A 132 19.07 -1.97 -6.21
CA LYS A 132 19.70 -2.11 -4.90
C LYS A 132 18.96 -3.14 -4.02
N PHE A 133 17.63 -3.06 -3.99
CA PHE A 133 16.80 -4.02 -3.27
C PHE A 133 17.01 -5.46 -3.77
N MET A 134 16.92 -5.67 -5.08
CA MET A 134 17.10 -7.00 -5.69
C MET A 134 18.47 -7.60 -5.39
N LYS A 135 19.55 -6.81 -5.50
CA LYS A 135 20.91 -7.25 -5.14
C LYS A 135 21.01 -7.65 -3.66
N ALA A 136 20.39 -6.88 -2.76
CA ALA A 136 20.41 -7.18 -1.33
C ALA A 136 19.68 -8.49 -1.02
N VAL A 137 18.51 -8.71 -1.65
CA VAL A 137 17.72 -9.94 -1.48
C VAL A 137 18.42 -11.16 -2.07
N LEU A 138 18.91 -11.09 -3.32
CA LEU A 138 19.56 -12.23 -4.00
C LEU A 138 20.90 -12.63 -3.38
N LYS A 139 21.50 -11.79 -2.53
CA LYS A 139 22.64 -12.19 -1.68
C LYS A 139 22.22 -13.16 -0.55
N ARG A 140 20.92 -13.25 -0.26
CA ARG A 140 20.31 -13.99 0.86
C ARG A 140 19.23 -14.98 0.42
N SER A 141 18.94 -15.08 -0.88
CA SER A 141 17.84 -15.85 -1.45
C SER A 141 18.30 -16.51 -2.74
N ALA A 142 17.82 -17.72 -3.02
CA ALA A 142 18.13 -18.42 -4.28
C ALA A 142 17.35 -17.86 -5.47
N SER A 143 16.22 -17.21 -5.20
CA SER A 143 15.40 -16.49 -6.18
C SER A 143 14.46 -15.49 -5.49
N VAL A 144 13.80 -14.64 -6.29
CA VAL A 144 12.73 -13.73 -5.86
C VAL A 144 11.40 -14.15 -6.47
N GLY A 145 10.38 -14.36 -5.63
CA GLY A 145 9.03 -14.67 -6.09
C GLY A 145 8.30 -13.42 -6.57
N VAL A 146 7.77 -13.44 -7.79
CA VAL A 146 7.01 -12.32 -8.39
C VAL A 146 5.56 -12.68 -8.70
N ARG A 147 4.73 -11.64 -8.83
CA ARG A 147 3.27 -11.73 -9.02
C ARG A 147 2.84 -12.20 -10.41
N GLY A 148 3.69 -12.07 -11.43
CA GLY A 148 3.37 -12.46 -12.80
C GLY A 148 4.51 -12.17 -13.78
N GLU A 149 4.23 -12.44 -15.05
CA GLU A 149 5.15 -12.35 -16.18
C GLU A 149 5.67 -10.93 -16.42
N LEU A 150 4.92 -9.90 -16.05
CA LEU A 150 5.24 -8.53 -16.43
C LEU A 150 6.21 -7.93 -15.43
N THR A 151 6.02 -8.24 -14.14
CA THR A 151 7.03 -7.99 -13.12
C THR A 151 8.31 -8.78 -13.41
N ALA A 152 8.20 -10.03 -13.84
CA ALA A 152 9.36 -10.82 -14.26
C ALA A 152 10.10 -10.18 -15.44
N GLY A 153 9.36 -9.74 -16.47
CA GLY A 153 9.89 -9.02 -17.63
C GLY A 153 10.64 -7.75 -17.23
N TYR A 154 10.01 -6.91 -16.39
CA TYR A 154 10.63 -5.71 -15.85
C TYR A 154 11.97 -6.01 -15.14
N LEU A 155 12.01 -7.00 -14.24
CA LEU A 155 13.25 -7.36 -13.55
C LEU A 155 14.30 -7.98 -14.49
N ASN A 156 13.85 -8.74 -15.50
CA ASN A 156 14.71 -9.30 -16.54
C ASN A 156 15.43 -8.23 -17.34
N ASP A 157 14.76 -7.12 -17.66
CA ASP A 157 15.32 -5.96 -18.37
C ASP A 157 16.32 -5.19 -17.50
N LEU A 158 16.14 -5.21 -16.17
CA LEU A 158 17.11 -4.68 -15.22
C LEU A 158 18.32 -5.61 -14.99
N GLY A 159 18.33 -6.80 -15.60
CA GLY A 159 19.43 -7.77 -15.55
C GLY A 159 19.31 -8.82 -14.45
N PHE A 160 18.15 -9.00 -13.81
CA PHE A 160 17.92 -10.04 -12.81
C PHE A 160 17.20 -11.25 -13.42
N LYS A 161 17.83 -12.42 -13.35
CA LYS A 161 17.29 -13.68 -13.91
C LYS A 161 16.80 -14.67 -12.86
N ASP A 162 17.24 -14.53 -11.62
CA ASP A 162 16.84 -15.37 -10.48
C ASP A 162 15.47 -14.95 -9.94
N VAL A 163 14.46 -15.07 -10.80
CA VAL A 163 13.07 -14.64 -10.54
C VAL A 163 12.14 -15.80 -10.86
N ASP A 164 11.25 -16.14 -9.92
CA ASP A 164 10.24 -17.19 -10.09
C ASP A 164 8.84 -16.56 -10.11
N ILE A 165 8.04 -16.88 -11.13
CA ILE A 165 6.67 -16.38 -11.24
C ILE A 165 5.74 -17.26 -10.40
N ILE A 166 5.27 -16.73 -9.27
CA ILE A 166 4.50 -17.47 -8.26
C ILE A 166 3.12 -16.88 -7.96
N GLY A 167 2.85 -15.65 -8.42
CA GLY A 167 1.57 -15.00 -8.13
C GLY A 167 1.45 -14.46 -6.70
N CYS A 168 0.21 -14.33 -6.23
CA CYS A 168 -0.13 -13.93 -4.86
C CYS A 168 -0.19 -15.17 -3.97
N PRO A 169 0.51 -15.18 -2.80
CA PRO A 169 0.44 -16.33 -1.91
C PRO A 169 -0.94 -16.52 -1.27
N SER A 170 -1.81 -15.49 -1.25
CA SER A 170 -3.18 -15.66 -0.74
C SER A 170 -4.01 -16.67 -1.53
N MET A 171 -3.69 -16.90 -2.80
CA MET A 171 -4.39 -17.90 -3.63
C MET A 171 -4.11 -19.33 -3.18
N PHE A 172 -3.05 -19.54 -2.38
CA PHE A 172 -2.66 -20.85 -1.85
C PHE A 172 -3.03 -21.02 -0.38
N LEU A 173 -3.98 -20.22 0.13
CA LEU A 173 -4.46 -20.34 1.51
C LEU A 173 -4.92 -21.76 1.86
N HIS A 174 -5.43 -22.51 0.88
CA HIS A 174 -5.90 -23.90 0.99
C HIS A 174 -5.00 -24.92 0.26
N GLY A 175 -3.73 -24.56 0.01
CA GLY A 175 -2.73 -25.45 -0.57
C GLY A 175 -2.99 -25.74 -2.05
N ASP A 176 -2.95 -27.03 -2.41
CA ASP A 176 -3.20 -27.57 -3.74
C ASP A 176 -4.68 -27.58 -4.14
N THR A 177 -5.57 -27.23 -3.21
CA THR A 177 -7.00 -27.08 -3.46
C THR A 177 -7.42 -25.62 -3.48
N PHE A 178 -8.38 -25.29 -4.33
CA PHE A 178 -9.06 -24.00 -4.34
C PHE A 178 -10.55 -24.21 -4.02
N PRO A 179 -11.17 -23.35 -3.20
CA PRO A 179 -12.60 -23.47 -2.88
C PRO A 179 -13.47 -23.49 -4.14
N ALA A 180 -14.45 -24.40 -4.18
CA ALA A 180 -15.42 -24.42 -5.25
C ALA A 180 -16.23 -23.10 -5.26
N ILE A 181 -16.36 -22.49 -6.43
CA ILE A 181 -17.18 -21.29 -6.61
C ILE A 181 -18.64 -21.69 -6.68
N ARG A 182 -19.47 -21.09 -5.80
CA ARG A 182 -20.91 -21.34 -5.75
C ARG A 182 -21.58 -20.82 -7.02
N THR A 183 -22.39 -21.67 -7.65
CA THR A 183 -23.31 -21.28 -8.72
C THR A 183 -24.57 -20.64 -8.12
N ILE A 184 -24.99 -19.53 -8.70
CA ILE A 184 -26.27 -18.87 -8.43
C ILE A 184 -27.23 -19.22 -9.57
N ASP A 185 -28.06 -20.24 -9.37
CA ASP A 185 -28.90 -20.82 -10.44
C ASP A 185 -29.91 -19.83 -11.03
N ALA A 186 -30.42 -18.92 -10.20
CA ALA A 186 -31.35 -17.87 -10.64
C ALA A 186 -30.66 -16.69 -11.35
N GLY A 187 -29.32 -16.71 -11.47
CA GLY A 187 -28.53 -15.56 -11.86
C GLY A 187 -28.59 -14.44 -10.81
N ILE A 188 -28.12 -13.26 -11.21
CA ILE A 188 -28.16 -12.07 -10.34
C ILE A 188 -29.47 -11.31 -10.57
N THR A 189 -30.23 -11.13 -9.50
CA THR A 189 -31.53 -10.45 -9.49
C THR A 189 -31.51 -9.30 -8.48
N ASP A 190 -32.52 -8.45 -8.46
CA ASP A 190 -32.56 -7.30 -7.55
C ASP A 190 -32.59 -7.71 -6.07
N ALA A 191 -32.99 -8.95 -5.77
CA ALA A 191 -32.94 -9.55 -4.43
C ALA A 191 -31.57 -10.15 -4.04
N SER A 192 -30.60 -10.17 -4.97
CA SER A 192 -29.27 -10.74 -4.72
C SER A 192 -28.47 -9.90 -3.73
N ARG A 193 -27.70 -10.60 -2.90
CA ARG A 193 -26.81 -10.02 -1.89
C ARG A 193 -25.48 -9.68 -2.53
N ILE A 194 -25.25 -8.41 -2.83
CA ILE A 194 -24.09 -7.96 -3.63
C ILE A 194 -22.97 -7.45 -2.73
N ALA A 195 -21.73 -7.83 -3.06
CA ALA A 195 -20.54 -7.20 -2.52
C ALA A 195 -19.86 -6.35 -3.61
N ILE A 196 -19.54 -5.09 -3.29
CA ILE A 196 -18.72 -4.25 -4.15
C ILE A 196 -17.42 -3.83 -3.47
N ASN A 197 -16.40 -3.56 -4.26
CA ASN A 197 -15.14 -2.99 -3.80
C ASN A 197 -14.60 -1.98 -4.83
N VAL A 198 -14.04 -0.87 -4.35
CA VAL A 198 -13.65 0.26 -5.21
C VAL A 198 -12.26 0.76 -4.85
N SER A 199 -11.49 1.04 -5.89
CA SER A 199 -10.19 1.70 -5.84
C SER A 199 -10.42 3.17 -6.17
N PRO A 200 -10.05 4.13 -5.31
CA PRO A 200 -10.25 5.55 -5.60
C PRO A 200 -9.64 6.00 -6.94
N ASP A 201 -8.48 5.47 -7.32
CA ASP A 201 -7.83 5.80 -8.59
C ASP A 201 -8.54 5.22 -9.83
N ALA A 202 -9.44 4.24 -9.67
CA ALA A 202 -10.13 3.60 -10.80
C ALA A 202 -11.14 4.54 -11.49
N ALA A 203 -11.63 5.57 -10.80
CA ALA A 203 -12.49 6.60 -11.38
C ALA A 203 -11.79 7.45 -12.46
N ARG A 204 -10.45 7.40 -12.55
CA ARG A 204 -9.71 8.03 -13.64
C ARG A 204 -9.66 7.18 -14.92
N VAL A 205 -10.07 5.92 -14.85
CA VAL A 205 -9.92 4.93 -15.93
C VAL A 205 -11.25 4.58 -16.56
N GLY A 206 -12.33 4.52 -15.77
CA GLY A 206 -13.67 4.29 -16.26
C GLY A 206 -14.73 4.62 -15.21
N PRO A 207 -16.02 4.34 -15.50
CA PRO A 207 -17.17 4.91 -14.79
C PRO A 207 -17.50 4.16 -13.48
N ILE A 208 -16.49 3.86 -12.65
CA ILE A 208 -16.68 3.06 -11.43
C ILE A 208 -17.61 3.74 -10.41
N ALA A 209 -17.64 5.07 -10.37
CA ALA A 209 -18.52 5.83 -9.48
C ALA A 209 -19.99 5.63 -9.87
N GLU A 210 -20.29 5.72 -11.17
CA GLU A 210 -21.63 5.50 -11.72
C GLU A 210 -22.06 4.05 -11.57
N ILE A 211 -21.16 3.10 -11.82
CA ILE A 211 -21.40 1.66 -11.62
C ILE A 211 -21.75 1.39 -10.14
N ALA A 212 -20.95 1.92 -9.20
CA ALA A 212 -21.20 1.74 -7.78
C ALA A 212 -22.51 2.39 -7.33
N ARG A 213 -22.83 3.59 -7.83
CA ARG A 213 -24.10 4.28 -7.54
C ARG A 213 -25.30 3.48 -8.04
N ARG A 214 -25.27 2.99 -9.29
CA ARG A 214 -26.37 2.19 -9.86
C ARG A 214 -26.55 0.86 -9.14
N ALA A 215 -25.46 0.21 -8.77
CA ALA A 215 -25.54 -1.01 -7.95
C ALA A 215 -26.19 -0.71 -6.59
N TYR A 216 -25.79 0.39 -5.94
CA TYR A 216 -26.39 0.84 -4.68
C TYR A 216 -27.89 1.15 -4.82
N GLU A 217 -28.32 1.74 -5.93
CA GLU A 217 -29.75 2.04 -6.19
C GLU A 217 -30.58 0.81 -6.54
N ARG A 218 -29.97 -0.22 -7.11
CA ARG A 218 -30.65 -1.44 -7.58
C ARG A 218 -30.77 -2.52 -6.51
N PHE A 219 -29.70 -2.74 -5.74
CA PHE A 219 -29.61 -3.89 -4.83
C PHE A 219 -29.81 -3.44 -3.37
N ASP A 220 -30.95 -3.83 -2.81
CA ASP A 220 -31.30 -3.52 -1.42
C ASP A 220 -30.28 -4.11 -0.43
N ASP A 221 -29.75 -5.31 -0.69
CA ASP A 221 -28.68 -5.94 0.12
C ASP A 221 -27.31 -5.85 -0.55
N LEU A 222 -26.87 -4.62 -0.83
CA LEU A 222 -25.50 -4.32 -1.22
C LEU A 222 -24.62 -3.92 -0.03
N VAL A 223 -23.42 -4.50 0.02
CA VAL A 223 -22.35 -4.14 0.96
C VAL A 223 -21.10 -3.69 0.18
N TYR A 224 -20.60 -2.51 0.50
CA TYR A 224 -19.32 -1.99 0.04
C TYR A 224 -18.20 -2.36 1.02
N TYR A 225 -17.26 -3.18 0.57
CA TYR A 225 -16.03 -3.52 1.31
C TYR A 225 -14.93 -2.52 0.97
N ALA A 226 -14.88 -1.45 1.75
CA ALA A 226 -13.76 -0.54 1.80
C ALA A 226 -12.52 -1.23 2.38
N GLN A 227 -11.34 -0.72 2.05
CA GLN A 227 -10.10 -1.45 2.34
C GLN A 227 -8.99 -0.56 2.86
N ASN A 228 -9.08 0.77 2.79
CA ASN A 228 -7.99 1.64 3.22
C ASN A 228 -8.11 1.96 4.71
N LEU A 229 -6.96 2.28 5.33
CA LEU A 229 -6.94 2.81 6.69
C LEU A 229 -7.77 4.10 6.82
N THR A 230 -7.78 4.96 5.81
CA THR A 230 -8.59 6.18 5.80
C THR A 230 -10.09 5.89 5.82
N ASP A 231 -10.51 4.76 5.25
CA ASP A 231 -11.90 4.33 5.28
C ASP A 231 -12.25 3.86 6.71
N ALA A 232 -11.35 3.09 7.35
CA ALA A 232 -11.52 2.69 8.75
C ALA A 232 -11.57 3.89 9.70
N GLU A 233 -10.71 4.89 9.47
CA GLU A 233 -10.73 6.16 10.19
C GLU A 233 -12.05 6.89 9.98
N LEU A 234 -12.57 6.98 8.75
CA LEU A 234 -13.85 7.62 8.49
C LEU A 234 -15.01 6.91 9.21
N LEU A 235 -15.06 5.58 9.13
CA LEU A 235 -16.10 4.78 9.80
C LEU A 235 -16.03 4.92 11.33
N PHE A 236 -14.82 4.96 11.87
CA PHE A 236 -14.61 5.04 13.32
C PHE A 236 -14.78 6.46 13.87
N TRP A 237 -14.30 7.51 13.19
CA TRP A 237 -14.33 8.88 13.69
C TRP A 237 -15.54 9.69 13.22
N GLY A 238 -16.13 9.30 12.10
CA GLY A 238 -17.11 10.11 11.38
C GLY A 238 -16.48 11.33 10.69
N ASP A 239 -17.32 12.11 10.03
CA ASP A 239 -16.96 13.42 9.48
C ASP A 239 -18.13 14.41 9.61
N THR A 240 -18.01 15.59 8.98
CA THR A 240 -19.04 16.65 8.98
C THR A 240 -19.65 16.87 7.60
N SER A 241 -19.53 15.87 6.72
CA SER A 241 -19.92 16.01 5.31
C SER A 241 -21.44 16.11 5.15
N VAL A 242 -22.19 15.42 6.01
CA VAL A 242 -23.66 15.41 6.03
C VAL A 242 -24.19 16.81 6.36
N GLU A 243 -23.68 17.43 7.42
CA GLU A 243 -24.08 18.77 7.88
C GLU A 243 -23.71 19.85 6.86
N LYS A 244 -22.64 19.62 6.10
CA LYS A 244 -22.22 20.50 5.00
C LYS A 244 -23.01 20.30 3.72
N GLY A 245 -23.92 19.31 3.67
CA GLY A 245 -24.69 18.99 2.48
C GLY A 245 -23.81 18.56 1.29
N LEU A 246 -22.67 17.90 1.55
CA LEU A 246 -21.80 17.41 0.49
C LEU A 246 -22.46 16.22 -0.24
N ASN A 247 -22.15 16.06 -1.52
CA ASN A 247 -22.60 14.92 -2.31
C ASN A 247 -21.41 14.31 -3.07
N PRO A 248 -20.56 13.51 -2.39
CA PRO A 248 -19.39 12.92 -3.02
C PRO A 248 -19.80 11.85 -4.05
N GLU A 249 -19.05 11.72 -5.14
CA GLU A 249 -19.28 10.69 -6.18
C GLU A 249 -18.84 9.28 -5.76
N LEU A 250 -17.92 9.20 -4.80
CA LEU A 250 -17.39 7.97 -4.25
C LEU A 250 -17.63 7.92 -2.73
N PRO A 251 -17.63 6.71 -2.11
CA PRO A 251 -17.80 6.55 -0.67
C PRO A 251 -16.54 6.97 0.11
N THR A 252 -16.22 8.26 0.05
CA THR A 252 -15.04 8.89 0.68
C THR A 252 -15.41 9.89 1.78
N ALA A 253 -16.71 10.13 1.98
CA ALA A 253 -17.25 11.01 3.02
C ALA A 253 -18.62 10.50 3.47
N GLY A 254 -18.96 10.74 4.74
CA GLY A 254 -20.17 10.22 5.40
C GLY A 254 -21.49 10.53 4.67
N ALA A 255 -21.54 11.61 3.88
CA ALA A 255 -22.70 12.01 3.09
C ALA A 255 -23.00 11.09 1.89
N HIS A 256 -22.06 10.24 1.48
CA HIS A 256 -22.30 9.24 0.43
C HIS A 256 -23.34 8.20 0.89
N GLY A 257 -24.27 7.80 0.01
CA GLY A 257 -25.35 6.84 0.34
C GLY A 257 -24.86 5.54 0.97
N LEU A 258 -23.81 4.92 0.42
CA LEU A 258 -23.18 3.70 0.98
C LEU A 258 -22.67 3.84 2.43
N LEU A 259 -22.29 5.05 2.85
CA LEU A 259 -21.78 5.31 4.20
C LEU A 259 -22.95 5.67 5.13
N ARG A 260 -23.79 6.61 4.68
CA ARG A 260 -24.98 7.07 5.41
C ARG A 260 -25.95 5.94 5.74
N ASP A 261 -26.12 4.99 4.84
CA ASP A 261 -27.08 3.89 5.00
C ASP A 261 -26.46 2.63 5.64
N ASP A 262 -25.31 2.76 6.31
CA ASP A 262 -24.53 1.67 6.93
C ASP A 262 -24.28 0.47 6.00
N LYS A 263 -23.97 0.73 4.72
CA LYS A 263 -23.61 -0.30 3.73
C LYS A 263 -22.10 -0.47 3.56
N THR A 264 -21.28 0.22 4.35
CA THR A 264 -19.81 0.20 4.21
C THR A 264 -19.15 -0.59 5.32
N ARG A 265 -18.21 -1.46 4.96
CA ARG A 265 -17.43 -2.31 5.88
C ARG A 265 -15.94 -2.14 5.62
N VAL A 266 -15.12 -2.08 6.68
CA VAL A 266 -13.66 -2.23 6.56
C VAL A 266 -13.21 -3.48 7.33
N PRO A 267 -12.81 -4.54 6.62
CA PRO A 267 -12.32 -5.75 7.26
C PRO A 267 -10.97 -5.53 7.93
N THR A 268 -10.83 -6.08 9.14
CA THR A 268 -9.60 -6.04 9.94
C THR A 268 -8.96 -7.41 10.12
N ASP A 269 -9.65 -8.45 9.63
CA ASP A 269 -9.20 -9.84 9.65
C ASP A 269 -9.62 -10.59 8.38
N PRO A 270 -8.73 -11.35 7.71
CA PRO A 270 -9.09 -12.10 6.50
C PRO A 270 -10.17 -13.16 6.71
N TYR A 271 -10.17 -13.89 7.82
CA TYR A 271 -11.14 -14.97 8.06
C TYR A 271 -12.52 -14.40 8.36
N GLY A 272 -12.59 -13.34 9.15
CA GLY A 272 -13.83 -12.57 9.34
C GLY A 272 -14.37 -12.02 8.02
N TRP A 273 -13.48 -11.45 7.18
CA TRP A 273 -13.86 -10.95 5.85
C TRP A 273 -14.43 -12.05 4.95
N MET A 274 -13.76 -13.20 4.87
CA MET A 274 -14.21 -14.33 4.07
C MET A 274 -15.53 -14.89 4.60
N ALA A 275 -15.76 -14.88 5.92
CA ALA A 275 -17.04 -15.28 6.50
C ALA A 275 -18.18 -14.34 6.06
N GLU A 276 -17.98 -13.02 6.11
CA GLU A 276 -18.98 -12.04 5.65
C GLU A 276 -19.25 -12.15 4.13
N LEU A 277 -18.21 -12.40 3.34
CA LEU A 277 -18.32 -12.55 1.89
C LEU A 277 -18.98 -13.86 1.45
N ARG A 278 -18.86 -14.93 2.24
CA ARG A 278 -19.53 -16.22 1.97
C ARG A 278 -21.06 -16.10 1.91
N GLU A 279 -21.59 -15.12 2.64
CA GLU A 279 -23.01 -14.78 2.69
C GLU A 279 -23.48 -13.88 1.53
N ARG A 280 -22.60 -13.56 0.57
CA ARG A 280 -22.92 -12.72 -0.59
C ARG A 280 -23.12 -13.61 -1.81
N ASP A 281 -24.05 -13.26 -2.69
CA ASP A 281 -24.33 -14.04 -3.89
C ASP A 281 -23.32 -13.75 -5.00
N PHE A 282 -22.83 -12.51 -5.08
CA PHE A 282 -21.83 -12.09 -6.07
C PHE A 282 -20.99 -10.92 -5.58
N ALA A 283 -19.71 -10.93 -5.92
CA ALA A 283 -18.79 -9.84 -5.65
C ALA A 283 -18.22 -9.26 -6.95
N PHE A 284 -18.10 -7.94 -7.07
CA PHE A 284 -17.36 -7.35 -8.17
C PHE A 284 -16.69 -6.04 -7.77
N GLY A 285 -15.68 -5.65 -8.54
CA GLY A 285 -15.06 -4.34 -8.34
C GLY A 285 -13.58 -4.31 -8.68
N THR A 286 -12.94 -3.19 -8.34
CA THR A 286 -11.61 -2.86 -8.86
C THR A 286 -10.47 -3.21 -7.90
N ARG A 287 -10.77 -3.72 -6.71
CA ARG A 287 -9.78 -4.18 -5.72
C ARG A 287 -9.57 -5.67 -5.87
N ILE A 288 -8.44 -6.06 -6.46
CA ILE A 288 -8.09 -7.48 -6.66
C ILE A 288 -8.21 -8.31 -5.37
N HIS A 289 -7.72 -7.82 -4.23
CA HIS A 289 -7.81 -8.55 -2.96
C HIS A 289 -9.23 -8.63 -2.39
N GLY A 290 -10.12 -7.68 -2.73
CA GLY A 290 -11.54 -7.80 -2.37
C GLY A 290 -12.23 -8.93 -3.12
N ASN A 291 -11.93 -9.07 -4.41
CA ASN A 291 -12.45 -10.19 -5.20
C ASN A 291 -11.77 -11.51 -4.83
N ILE A 292 -10.46 -11.52 -4.54
CA ILE A 292 -9.76 -12.73 -4.04
C ILE A 292 -10.37 -13.22 -2.73
N ALA A 293 -10.68 -12.32 -1.78
CA ALA A 293 -11.36 -12.73 -0.54
C ALA A 293 -12.71 -13.41 -0.82
N ALA A 294 -13.46 -12.91 -1.82
CA ALA A 294 -14.74 -13.51 -2.20
C ALA A 294 -14.55 -14.88 -2.82
N LEU A 295 -13.58 -15.03 -3.73
CA LEU A 295 -13.25 -16.32 -4.35
C LEU A 295 -12.79 -17.35 -3.31
N LEU A 296 -11.94 -16.95 -2.36
CA LEU A 296 -11.52 -17.81 -1.23
C LEU A 296 -12.69 -18.17 -0.30
N ALA A 297 -13.74 -17.33 -0.24
CA ALA A 297 -14.96 -17.64 0.48
C ALA A 297 -15.90 -18.59 -0.29
N GLY A 298 -15.62 -18.90 -1.56
CA GLY A 298 -16.49 -19.65 -2.46
C GLY A 298 -17.57 -18.79 -3.15
N THR A 299 -17.50 -17.47 -3.00
CA THR A 299 -18.43 -16.52 -3.62
C THR A 299 -17.92 -16.14 -5.01
N PRO A 300 -18.75 -16.22 -6.07
CA PRO A 300 -18.33 -15.84 -7.42
C PRO A 300 -17.94 -14.36 -7.44
N ALA A 301 -16.82 -14.06 -8.09
CA ALA A 301 -16.33 -12.69 -8.18
C ALA A 301 -15.67 -12.34 -9.52
N VAL A 302 -15.91 -11.11 -9.97
CA VAL A 302 -15.29 -10.55 -11.20
C VAL A 302 -14.51 -9.28 -10.89
N VAL A 303 -13.29 -9.22 -11.41
CA VAL A 303 -12.42 -8.06 -11.26
C VAL A 303 -12.65 -7.05 -12.38
N LEU A 304 -12.96 -5.81 -12.03
CA LEU A 304 -12.93 -4.69 -12.97
C LEU A 304 -11.52 -4.11 -13.02
N VAL A 305 -10.78 -4.46 -14.06
CA VAL A 305 -9.35 -4.14 -14.22
C VAL A 305 -9.17 -2.68 -14.60
N HIS A 306 -8.34 -1.98 -13.83
CA HIS A 306 -8.01 -0.55 -14.04
C HIS A 306 -6.50 -0.28 -14.07
N ASP A 307 -5.67 -1.27 -13.74
CA ASP A 307 -4.21 -1.16 -13.74
C ASP A 307 -3.55 -2.48 -14.17
N SER A 308 -2.26 -2.41 -14.51
CA SER A 308 -1.46 -3.59 -14.88
C SER A 308 -1.45 -4.67 -13.79
N ARG A 309 -1.25 -4.27 -12.54
CA ARG A 309 -1.12 -5.17 -11.39
C ARG A 309 -2.34 -6.07 -11.21
N THR A 310 -3.53 -5.52 -11.35
CA THR A 310 -4.78 -6.29 -11.28
C THR A 310 -4.90 -7.22 -12.48
N LEU A 311 -4.58 -6.74 -13.69
CA LEU A 311 -4.60 -7.56 -14.91
C LEU A 311 -3.61 -8.73 -14.87
N GLU A 312 -2.38 -8.49 -14.41
CA GLU A 312 -1.31 -9.49 -14.27
C GLU A 312 -1.79 -10.66 -13.42
N LEU A 313 -2.34 -10.36 -12.23
CA LEU A 313 -2.86 -11.38 -11.33
C LEU A 313 -4.07 -12.10 -11.92
N CYS A 314 -4.98 -11.37 -12.59
CA CYS A 314 -6.14 -12.02 -13.19
C CYS A 314 -5.74 -13.00 -14.28
N ARG A 315 -4.79 -12.63 -15.13
CA ARG A 315 -4.26 -13.51 -16.19
C ARG A 315 -3.50 -14.71 -15.63
N TYR A 316 -2.60 -14.48 -14.67
CA TYR A 316 -1.81 -15.57 -14.08
C TYR A 316 -2.68 -16.62 -13.40
N PHE A 317 -3.68 -16.18 -12.61
CA PHE A 317 -4.56 -17.08 -11.88
C PHE A 317 -5.79 -17.55 -12.67
N GLY A 318 -6.07 -16.99 -13.84
CA GLY A 318 -7.32 -17.27 -14.55
C GLY A 318 -8.56 -16.76 -13.80
N ILE A 319 -8.43 -15.63 -13.10
CA ILE A 319 -9.56 -14.97 -12.41
C ILE A 319 -10.41 -14.24 -13.47
N PRO A 320 -11.75 -14.42 -13.45
CA PRO A 320 -12.66 -13.64 -14.29
C PRO A 320 -12.45 -12.14 -14.14
N HIS A 321 -12.32 -11.45 -15.27
CA HIS A 321 -12.08 -10.02 -15.27
C HIS A 321 -12.62 -9.37 -16.54
N GLU A 322 -13.00 -8.09 -16.38
CA GLU A 322 -13.36 -7.22 -17.49
C GLU A 322 -12.57 -5.90 -17.36
N MET A 323 -12.22 -5.28 -18.48
CA MET A 323 -11.51 -4.01 -18.48
C MET A 323 -12.47 -2.89 -18.10
N LEU A 324 -12.19 -2.14 -17.03
CA LEU A 324 -13.06 -1.05 -16.56
C LEU A 324 -13.23 0.05 -17.61
N ALA A 325 -12.18 0.33 -18.40
CA ALA A 325 -12.21 1.34 -19.45
C ALA A 325 -13.23 1.01 -20.57
N ASP A 326 -13.55 -0.27 -20.76
CA ASP A 326 -14.47 -0.74 -21.78
C ASP A 326 -15.91 -0.86 -21.25
N GLN A 327 -16.12 -0.66 -19.94
CA GLN A 327 -17.43 -0.77 -19.32
C GLN A 327 -18.28 0.48 -19.51
N PRO A 328 -19.58 0.33 -19.84
CA PRO A 328 -20.47 1.46 -19.83
C PRO A 328 -20.84 1.85 -18.40
N ALA A 329 -21.26 3.10 -18.21
CA ALA A 329 -21.69 3.61 -16.89
C ALA A 329 -22.94 2.91 -16.33
N ASP A 330 -23.69 2.21 -17.18
CA ASP A 330 -24.85 1.38 -16.85
C ASP A 330 -24.56 -0.12 -16.88
N MET A 331 -23.30 -0.52 -16.70
CA MET A 331 -22.88 -1.92 -16.56
C MET A 331 -23.83 -2.70 -15.64
N ASP A 332 -24.33 -3.82 -16.14
CA ASP A 332 -25.24 -4.71 -15.43
C ASP A 332 -24.45 -5.83 -14.74
N PRO A 333 -24.41 -5.89 -13.39
CA PRO A 333 -23.71 -6.96 -12.68
C PRO A 333 -24.21 -8.37 -13.01
N ALA A 334 -25.47 -8.52 -13.46
CA ALA A 334 -25.99 -9.81 -13.89
C ALA A 334 -25.28 -10.33 -15.14
N LYS A 335 -25.08 -9.46 -16.15
CA LYS A 335 -24.34 -9.82 -17.37
C LYS A 335 -22.87 -10.12 -17.08
N VAL A 336 -22.26 -9.34 -16.18
CA VAL A 336 -20.87 -9.56 -15.75
C VAL A 336 -20.72 -10.93 -15.08
N TYR A 337 -21.69 -11.33 -14.24
CA TYR A 337 -21.73 -12.66 -13.65
C TYR A 337 -21.96 -13.76 -14.70
N GLU A 338 -22.91 -13.56 -15.62
CA GLU A 338 -23.22 -14.53 -16.69
C GLU A 338 -22.03 -14.81 -17.61
N ASN A 339 -21.19 -13.79 -17.87
CA ASN A 339 -20.00 -13.90 -18.70
C ASN A 339 -18.78 -14.48 -17.95
N ALA A 340 -18.85 -14.65 -16.63
CA ALA A 340 -17.72 -15.05 -15.82
C ALA A 340 -17.38 -16.54 -16.02
N ASP A 341 -16.13 -16.83 -16.42
CA ASP A 341 -15.61 -18.19 -16.53
C ASP A 341 -14.56 -18.50 -15.45
N PHE A 342 -14.95 -19.27 -14.44
CA PHE A 342 -14.07 -19.70 -13.35
C PHE A 342 -13.25 -20.96 -13.69
N SER A 343 -13.34 -21.51 -14.90
CA SER A 343 -12.66 -22.75 -15.26
C SER A 343 -11.13 -22.61 -15.20
N GLY A 344 -10.57 -21.51 -15.70
CA GLY A 344 -9.13 -21.22 -15.66
C GLY A 344 -8.57 -21.09 -14.24
N LEU A 345 -9.40 -20.60 -13.30
CA LEU A 345 -9.07 -20.50 -11.89
C LEU A 345 -8.81 -21.88 -11.26
N HIS A 346 -9.69 -22.84 -11.54
CA HIS A 346 -9.58 -24.18 -10.95
C HIS A 346 -8.59 -25.07 -11.71
N THR A 347 -8.71 -25.13 -13.05
CA THR A 347 -7.92 -26.06 -13.88
C THR A 347 -6.42 -25.81 -13.79
N GLY A 348 -5.98 -24.54 -13.65
CA GLY A 348 -4.58 -24.19 -13.49
C GLY A 348 -4.07 -24.18 -12.04
N HIS A 349 -4.91 -24.43 -11.03
CA HIS A 349 -4.54 -24.21 -9.63
C HIS A 349 -3.41 -25.13 -9.17
N GLN A 350 -3.51 -26.43 -9.47
CA GLN A 350 -2.47 -27.41 -9.12
C GLN A 350 -1.10 -27.00 -9.70
N GLU A 351 -1.06 -26.59 -10.95
CA GLU A 351 0.18 -26.21 -11.64
C GLU A 351 0.84 -24.99 -11.01
N ARG A 352 0.02 -24.00 -10.61
CA ARG A 352 0.48 -22.82 -9.86
C ARG A 352 0.92 -23.15 -8.44
N TRP A 353 0.22 -24.06 -7.76
CA TRP A 353 0.63 -24.57 -6.45
C TRP A 353 2.00 -25.26 -6.54
N ASP A 354 2.21 -26.12 -7.52
CA ASP A 354 3.49 -26.82 -7.70
C ASP A 354 4.63 -25.82 -7.99
N ARG A 355 4.38 -24.76 -8.77
CA ARG A 355 5.34 -23.66 -8.97
C ARG A 355 5.68 -22.96 -7.66
N PHE A 356 4.68 -22.68 -6.84
CA PHE A 356 4.86 -22.04 -5.54
C PHE A 356 5.66 -22.94 -4.57
N VAL A 357 5.36 -24.23 -4.50
CA VAL A 357 6.12 -25.20 -3.69
C VAL A 357 7.57 -25.29 -4.14
N ARG A 358 7.83 -25.40 -5.45
CA ARG A 358 9.20 -25.38 -5.98
C ARG A 358 9.98 -24.12 -5.61
N PHE A 359 9.31 -22.97 -5.60
CA PHE A 359 9.92 -21.72 -5.15
C PHE A 359 10.28 -21.75 -3.66
N LEU A 360 9.40 -22.29 -2.81
CA LEU A 360 9.68 -22.46 -1.38
C LEU A 360 10.83 -23.43 -1.14
N ASP A 361 10.83 -24.58 -1.80
CA ASP A 361 11.88 -25.59 -1.71
C ASP A 361 13.24 -25.04 -2.14
N ARG A 362 13.27 -24.29 -3.26
CA ARG A 362 14.48 -23.62 -3.76
C ARG A 362 15.07 -22.63 -2.75
N ASN A 363 14.25 -22.11 -1.84
CA ASN A 363 14.65 -21.17 -0.79
C ASN A 363 14.69 -21.80 0.62
N ASP A 364 14.71 -23.14 0.73
CA ASP A 364 14.76 -23.90 1.99
C ASP A 364 13.62 -23.56 2.99
N LEU A 365 12.45 -23.22 2.46
CA LEU A 365 11.24 -22.97 3.24
C LEU A 365 10.31 -24.19 3.17
N LYS A 366 10.06 -24.81 4.32
CA LYS A 366 9.02 -25.84 4.45
C LYS A 366 7.64 -25.20 4.50
N ASN A 367 6.65 -25.92 3.98
CA ASN A 367 5.26 -25.51 3.99
C ASN A 367 4.33 -26.53 4.68
N THR A 368 3.22 -26.06 5.22
CA THR A 368 2.28 -26.86 6.02
C THR A 368 1.59 -28.00 5.25
N TYR A 369 1.43 -27.87 3.93
CA TYR A 369 0.73 -28.84 3.09
C TYR A 369 1.62 -30.01 2.67
N THR A 370 2.88 -29.75 2.31
CA THR A 370 3.83 -30.79 1.90
C THR A 370 4.62 -31.36 3.08
N HIS A 371 4.83 -30.57 4.15
CA HIS A 371 5.75 -30.89 5.25
C HIS A 371 5.10 -30.88 6.63
N GLY A 372 3.80 -30.61 6.72
CA GLY A 372 3.07 -30.43 7.97
C GLY A 372 1.77 -31.21 8.01
N ASP A 373 0.79 -30.64 8.71
CA ASP A 373 -0.52 -31.24 8.97
C ASP A 373 -1.62 -30.74 8.01
N GLY A 374 -1.24 -30.20 6.85
CA GLY A 374 -2.18 -29.58 5.92
C GLY A 374 -2.78 -28.27 6.43
N GLY A 375 -2.17 -27.64 7.42
CA GLY A 375 -2.68 -26.43 8.06
C GLY A 375 -3.74 -26.69 9.14
N ALA A 376 -3.99 -27.94 9.54
CA ALA A 376 -5.02 -28.29 10.50
C ALA A 376 -4.85 -27.59 11.87
N ALA A 377 -3.63 -27.48 12.38
CA ALA A 377 -3.33 -26.75 13.61
C ALA A 377 -3.60 -25.25 13.48
N PHE A 378 -3.31 -24.66 12.32
CA PHE A 378 -3.63 -23.27 12.03
C PHE A 378 -5.14 -23.05 12.07
N GLU A 379 -5.89 -23.88 11.33
CA GLU A 379 -7.35 -23.80 11.25
C GLU A 379 -8.02 -23.98 12.62
N LYS A 380 -7.55 -24.96 13.41
CA LYS A 380 -8.04 -25.15 14.77
C LYS A 380 -7.81 -23.90 15.62
N ARG A 381 -6.60 -23.33 15.58
CA ARG A 381 -6.27 -22.14 16.37
C ARG A 381 -7.09 -20.93 15.91
N MET A 382 -7.37 -20.78 14.61
CA MET A 382 -8.25 -19.72 14.12
C MET A 382 -9.71 -19.92 14.56
N ALA A 383 -10.20 -21.15 14.56
CA ALA A 383 -11.57 -21.47 14.97
C ALA A 383 -11.84 -21.20 16.46
N ASP A 384 -10.79 -21.23 17.30
CA ASP A 384 -10.86 -20.91 18.72
C ASP A 384 -10.85 -19.39 19.01
N LEU A 385 -10.69 -18.54 17.99
CA LEU A 385 -10.67 -17.08 18.15
C LEU A 385 -12.07 -16.47 17.98
N ASP A 386 -12.35 -15.46 18.82
CA ASP A 386 -13.50 -14.58 18.63
C ASP A 386 -13.09 -13.40 17.73
N LEU A 387 -13.28 -13.55 16.42
CA LEU A 387 -12.88 -12.55 15.44
C LEU A 387 -13.90 -11.40 15.38
N PRO A 388 -13.46 -10.13 15.49
CA PRO A 388 -14.37 -8.99 15.42
C PRO A 388 -14.99 -8.88 14.03
N PRO A 389 -16.22 -8.37 13.93
CA PRO A 389 -16.81 -8.02 12.64
C PRO A 389 -15.99 -6.91 11.95
N SER A 390 -16.19 -6.75 10.65
CA SER A 390 -15.65 -5.59 9.93
C SER A 390 -16.13 -4.28 10.57
N ILE A 391 -15.25 -3.26 10.56
CA ILE A 391 -15.59 -1.92 11.08
C ILE A 391 -16.78 -1.39 10.29
N ARG A 392 -17.75 -0.82 11.01
CA ARG A 392 -18.97 -0.20 10.49
C ARG A 392 -18.99 1.28 10.77
N MET A 393 -19.88 2.00 10.09
CA MET A 393 -20.10 3.42 10.36
C MET A 393 -20.56 3.58 11.81
N TRP A 394 -19.88 4.42 12.57
CA TRP A 394 -20.34 4.77 13.90
C TRP A 394 -21.68 5.49 13.83
N ASP A 395 -22.67 4.95 14.53
CA ASP A 395 -24.05 5.42 14.55
C ASP A 395 -24.34 6.47 15.64
N GLY A 396 -23.31 6.88 16.39
CA GLY A 396 -23.47 7.79 17.52
C GLY A 396 -23.81 7.11 18.85
N SER A 397 -23.88 5.77 18.89
CA SER A 397 -24.09 5.01 20.13
C SER A 397 -22.78 4.76 20.89
N ASP A 398 -22.90 4.48 22.19
CA ASP A 398 -21.74 4.15 23.02
C ASP A 398 -21.27 2.71 22.70
N ASP A 399 -20.18 2.63 21.95
CA ASP A 399 -19.47 1.42 21.57
C ASP A 399 -18.32 1.09 22.54
N GLY A 400 -18.25 1.79 23.68
CA GLY A 400 -17.15 1.69 24.64
C GLY A 400 -15.88 2.45 24.23
N ALA A 401 -15.86 3.09 23.06
CA ALA A 401 -14.69 3.81 22.55
C ALA A 401 -14.71 5.31 22.85
N TYR A 402 -15.74 5.87 23.51
CA TYR A 402 -15.86 7.31 23.76
C TYR A 402 -14.67 7.93 24.48
N ALA A 403 -14.26 7.36 25.62
CA ALA A 403 -13.12 7.88 26.38
C ALA A 403 -11.86 7.94 25.52
N TYR A 404 -11.61 6.87 24.75
CA TYR A 404 -10.51 6.81 23.81
C TYR A 404 -10.63 7.86 22.70
N ARG A 405 -11.82 8.01 22.11
CA ARG A 405 -12.06 8.94 21.01
C ARG A 405 -11.80 10.39 21.43
N PHE A 406 -12.38 10.81 22.55
CA PHE A 406 -12.22 12.16 23.08
C PHE A 406 -10.79 12.45 23.50
N ALA A 407 -10.12 11.51 24.20
CA ALA A 407 -8.73 11.67 24.59
C ALA A 407 -7.82 11.84 23.36
N TRP A 408 -7.97 10.98 22.36
CA TRP A 408 -7.17 11.06 21.14
C TRP A 408 -7.41 12.35 20.36
N LEU A 409 -8.68 12.77 20.19
CA LEU A 409 -9.02 14.03 19.53
C LEU A 409 -8.44 15.24 20.28
N HIS A 410 -8.51 15.23 21.62
CA HIS A 410 -7.92 16.27 22.46
C HIS A 410 -6.40 16.37 22.25
N GLU A 411 -5.68 15.24 22.30
CA GLU A 411 -4.23 15.19 22.05
C GLU A 411 -3.87 15.70 20.65
N ARG A 412 -4.66 15.33 19.63
CA ARG A 412 -4.43 15.77 18.23
C ARG A 412 -4.66 17.25 18.07
N ALA A 413 -5.72 17.80 18.66
CA ALA A 413 -6.00 19.22 18.66
C ALA A 413 -4.86 20.01 19.34
N ASP A 414 -4.35 19.52 20.46
CA ASP A 414 -3.22 20.13 21.17
C ASP A 414 -1.93 20.10 20.35
N ILE A 415 -1.62 18.97 19.68
CA ILE A 415 -0.47 18.86 18.79
C ILE A 415 -0.61 19.81 17.60
N ALA A 416 -1.78 19.88 16.98
CA ALA A 416 -2.05 20.75 15.85
C ALA A 416 -1.88 22.23 16.24
N ARG A 417 -2.43 22.63 17.41
CA ARG A 417 -2.26 23.97 17.96
C ARG A 417 -0.79 24.31 18.18
N LYS A 418 -0.03 23.44 18.86
CA LYS A 418 1.42 23.63 19.08
C LYS A 418 2.22 23.77 17.77
N ARG A 419 1.87 22.99 16.75
CA ARG A 419 2.49 23.08 15.41
C ARG A 419 2.17 24.40 14.73
N LEU A 420 0.91 24.82 14.77
CA LEU A 420 0.47 26.11 14.22
C LEU A 420 1.21 27.26 14.90
N ASP A 421 1.25 27.29 16.23
CA ASP A 421 1.98 28.32 16.98
C ASP A 421 3.46 28.35 16.61
N GLY A 422 4.08 27.17 16.45
CA GLY A 422 5.47 27.06 16.01
C GLY A 422 5.70 27.52 14.57
N ALA A 423 4.75 27.29 13.66
CA ALA A 423 4.82 27.76 12.28
C ALA A 423 4.62 29.27 12.19
N VAL A 424 3.68 29.84 12.96
CA VAL A 424 3.45 31.28 13.06
C VAL A 424 4.70 31.98 13.59
N ARG A 425 5.32 31.47 14.68
CA ARG A 425 6.59 32.03 15.19
C ARG A 425 7.69 32.05 14.13
N ARG A 426 7.91 30.92 13.43
CA ARG A 426 8.90 30.84 12.35
C ARG A 426 8.60 31.79 11.19
N ALA A 427 7.34 31.94 10.82
CA ALA A 427 6.95 32.88 9.76
C ALA A 427 7.24 34.33 10.16
N THR A 428 6.99 34.70 11.42
CA THR A 428 7.34 36.02 11.96
C THR A 428 8.86 36.25 11.96
N GLU A 429 9.65 35.30 12.46
CA GLU A 429 11.12 35.40 12.47
C GLU A 429 11.70 35.53 11.04
N LEU A 430 11.18 34.74 10.09
CA LEU A 430 11.58 34.83 8.68
C LEU A 430 11.20 36.17 8.05
N LYS A 431 10.05 36.74 8.42
CA LYS A 431 9.63 38.05 7.96
C LYS A 431 10.58 39.14 8.48
N GLU A 432 10.86 39.15 9.78
CA GLU A 432 11.81 40.10 10.39
C GLU A 432 13.20 40.00 9.72
N ARG A 433 13.68 38.77 9.49
CA ARG A 433 14.97 38.57 8.82
C ARG A 433 14.98 39.03 7.37
N ASN A 434 13.89 38.84 6.64
CA ASN A 434 13.75 39.34 5.27
C ASN A 434 13.76 40.87 5.23
N ASP A 435 13.08 41.52 6.18
CA ASP A 435 13.06 42.98 6.30
C ASP A 435 14.47 43.53 6.63
N GLU A 436 15.22 42.86 7.51
CA GLU A 436 16.63 43.20 7.79
C GLU A 436 17.53 43.09 6.55
N LEU A 437 17.41 41.98 5.82
CA LEU A 437 18.19 41.72 4.60
C LEU A 437 17.83 42.71 3.50
N ALA A 438 16.55 43.04 3.31
CA ALA A 438 16.11 44.06 2.37
C ALA A 438 16.73 45.42 2.70
N GLY A 439 16.77 45.80 3.98
CA GLY A 439 17.45 47.01 4.43
C GLY A 439 18.97 46.97 4.23
N GLU A 440 19.61 45.80 4.33
CA GLU A 440 21.04 45.63 4.04
C GLU A 440 21.34 45.78 2.55
N VAL A 441 20.52 45.18 1.68
CA VAL A 441 20.61 45.34 0.22
C VAL A 441 20.50 46.82 -0.16
N GLU A 442 19.52 47.55 0.36
CA GLU A 442 19.36 48.98 0.08
C GLU A 442 20.59 49.80 0.51
N ARG A 443 21.19 49.46 1.66
CA ARG A 443 22.44 50.12 2.13
C ARG A 443 23.62 49.82 1.19
N LEU A 444 23.75 48.58 0.72
CA LEU A 444 24.80 48.19 -0.22
C LEU A 444 24.63 48.89 -1.57
N GLU A 445 23.42 48.98 -2.09
CA GLU A 445 23.10 49.71 -3.34
C GLU A 445 23.47 51.19 -3.22
N LYS A 446 23.12 51.85 -2.10
CA LYS A 446 23.51 53.25 -1.85
C LYS A 446 25.03 53.42 -1.79
N ARG A 447 25.75 52.50 -1.15
CA ARG A 447 27.23 52.53 -1.10
C ARG A 447 27.85 52.34 -2.47
N LEU A 448 27.34 51.40 -3.27
CA LEU A 448 27.79 51.15 -4.64
C LEU A 448 27.61 52.40 -5.51
N SER A 449 26.42 52.99 -5.53
CA SER A 449 26.14 54.25 -6.23
C SER A 449 27.04 55.40 -5.77
N GLY A 450 27.37 55.46 -4.47
CA GLY A 450 28.30 56.44 -3.92
C GLY A 450 29.73 56.23 -4.42
N LEU A 451 30.19 54.97 -4.50
CA LEU A 451 31.50 54.61 -5.05
C LEU A 451 31.57 54.91 -6.56
N GLU A 452 30.55 54.55 -7.33
CA GLU A 452 30.46 54.85 -8.76
C GLU A 452 30.58 56.36 -9.02
N ARG A 453 29.87 57.18 -8.23
CA ARG A 453 29.99 58.66 -8.29
C ARG A 453 31.38 59.16 -7.96
N ARG A 454 32.07 58.56 -6.98
CA ARG A 454 33.44 58.93 -6.60
C ARG A 454 34.45 58.56 -7.70
N VAL A 455 34.32 57.37 -8.29
CA VAL A 455 35.14 56.93 -9.43
C VAL A 455 34.95 57.88 -10.60
N ALA A 456 33.70 58.18 -10.97
CA ALA A 456 33.40 59.14 -12.04
C ALA A 456 33.91 60.57 -11.76
N ALA A 457 34.00 60.98 -10.49
CA ALA A 457 34.57 62.27 -10.10
C ALA A 457 36.12 62.27 -10.13
N MET A 458 36.76 61.12 -9.91
CA MET A 458 38.22 60.97 -10.05
C MET A 458 38.64 61.05 -11.53
N ASP A 459 37.86 60.48 -12.44
CA ASP A 459 38.09 60.60 -13.89
C ASP A 459 37.90 62.04 -14.43
N LYS A 460 37.17 62.89 -13.69
CA LYS A 460 36.94 64.30 -14.05
C LYS A 460 37.96 65.28 -13.45
N ARG A 461 38.96 64.84 -12.67
CA ARG A 461 40.09 65.70 -12.27
C ARG A 461 41.10 65.80 -13.42
N PRO A 462 41.32 66.97 -14.04
CA PRO A 462 42.31 67.09 -15.11
C PRO A 462 43.72 66.93 -14.53
N MET A 463 44.58 66.20 -15.26
CA MET A 463 46.03 66.31 -15.17
C MET A 463 46.46 67.77 -15.41
N ALA A 464 46.45 68.59 -14.36
CA ALA A 464 47.03 69.93 -14.36
C ALA A 464 48.11 69.98 -13.27
N ARG A 465 49.20 69.22 -13.46
CA ARG A 465 50.50 69.42 -12.80
C ARG A 465 51.57 68.44 -13.32
N LEU A 466 51.81 68.44 -14.63
CA LEU A 466 53.08 67.96 -15.20
C LEU A 466 53.55 68.97 -16.25
N GLY A 467 54.05 70.09 -15.74
CA GLY A 467 54.63 71.18 -16.51
C GLY A 467 55.69 71.90 -15.69
N GLY A 468 56.88 71.29 -15.64
CA GLY A 468 58.15 72.00 -15.46
C GLY A 468 58.57 72.43 -14.05
N VAL A 469 59.07 71.50 -13.22
CA VAL A 469 60.16 71.79 -12.26
C VAL A 469 61.02 70.53 -12.06
N PHE A 470 61.97 70.29 -12.97
CA PHE A 470 63.18 69.52 -12.66
C PHE A 470 64.38 70.21 -13.31
N LYS A 471 64.84 71.26 -12.64
CA LYS A 471 66.18 71.83 -12.77
C LYS A 471 66.77 71.82 -11.36
N GLY A 472 67.75 70.96 -11.09
CA GLY A 472 68.55 71.10 -9.87
C GLY A 472 69.19 69.84 -9.30
N ARG A 473 70.43 69.59 -9.75
CA ARG A 473 71.62 69.21 -8.96
C ARG A 473 71.76 67.82 -8.32
N GLY A 474 72.98 67.30 -8.54
CA GLY A 474 73.78 66.54 -7.57
C GLY A 474 74.12 65.14 -8.07
N GLY A 475 75.35 64.74 -8.40
CA GLY A 475 76.66 65.31 -8.10
C GLY A 475 77.35 64.57 -6.95
N ARG A 476 78.16 63.56 -7.33
CA ARG A 476 79.35 62.98 -6.67
C ARG A 476 79.21 62.32 -5.28
N GLY A 477 79.87 61.17 -5.17
CA GLY A 477 80.15 60.41 -3.96
C GLY A 477 80.54 59.00 -4.35
#